data_AF-A0AAT9GNP5-F1
#
_entry.id   AF-A0AAT9GNP5-F1
#
_cell.length_a   1.000
_cell.length_b   1.000
_cell.length_c   1.000
_cell.angle_alpha   90.00
_cell.angle_beta   90.00
_cell.angle_gamma   90.00
#
_symmetry.space_group_name_H-M   'P 1'
#
loop_
_entity.id
_entity.type
_entity.pdbx_description
1 polymer ?
#
loop_
_entity_poly.entity_id
_entity_poly.type
_entity_poly.pdbx_seq_one_letter_code
_entity_poly.pdbx_strand_id
1 'polypeptide(L)'
;MKKRYVILLGLLSGLASIFLFTSLDFYFFLDGPARLWFTPINIFVMPIIVALVIVNIVSHKFSFSEKIYSNLISGITAYIGSLILISIIENLVLYLRP
;
A
#
# COMPACT_ATOMS: atom_id res chain seq x y z
N MET A 1 -15.86 21.36 -1.95
CA MET A 1 -15.45 20.50 -0.81
C MET A 1 -15.35 19.01 -1.16
N LYS A 2 -16.29 18.40 -1.89
CA LYS A 2 -16.28 16.96 -2.25
C LYS A 2 -14.97 16.43 -2.85
N LYS A 3 -14.37 17.13 -3.83
CA LYS A 3 -13.09 16.71 -4.45
C LYS A 3 -11.94 16.53 -3.46
N ARG A 4 -11.86 17.37 -2.42
CA ARG A 4 -10.82 17.22 -1.37
C ARG A 4 -11.00 15.90 -0.62
N TYR A 5 -12.23 15.54 -0.28
CA TYR A 5 -12.52 14.26 0.38
C TYR A 5 -12.21 13.05 -0.49
N VAL A 6 -12.46 13.13 -1.81
CA VAL A 6 -12.10 12.04 -2.75
C VAL A 6 -10.60 11.79 -2.77
N ILE A 7 -9.81 12.87 -2.81
CA ILE A 7 -8.34 12.80 -2.78
C ILE A 7 -7.87 12.28 -1.42
N LEU A 8 -8.38 12.83 -0.32
CA LEU A 8 -8.01 12.45 1.04
C LEU A 8 -8.31 10.97 1.31
N LEU A 9 -9.48 10.50 0.85
CA LEU A 9 -9.86 9.10 0.99
C LEU A 9 -8.90 8.18 0.23
N GLY A 10 -8.58 8.53 -1.02
CA GLY A 10 -7.65 7.75 -1.85
C GLY A 10 -6.24 7.71 -1.26
N LEU A 11 -5.75 8.82 -0.70
CA LEU A 11 -4.46 8.85 -0.02
C LEU A 11 -4.49 7.97 1.24
N LEU A 12 -5.50 8.13 2.08
CA LEU A 12 -5.61 7.39 3.35
C LEU A 12 -5.75 5.88 3.13
N SER A 13 -6.48 5.43 2.12
CA SER A 13 -6.60 4.02 1.78
C SER A 13 -5.30 3.43 1.24
N GLY A 14 -4.56 4.19 0.43
CA GLY A 14 -3.23 3.79 -0.04
C GLY A 14 -2.26 3.66 1.11
N LEU A 15 -2.21 4.65 1.99
CA LEU A 15 -1.39 4.65 3.21
C LEU A 15 -1.76 3.51 4.16
N ALA A 16 -3.06 3.24 4.37
CA ALA A 16 -3.51 2.15 5.22
C ALA A 16 -3.01 0.79 4.70
N SER A 17 -3.06 0.58 3.38
CA SER A 17 -2.50 -0.63 2.77
C SER A 17 -0.99 -0.73 2.99
N ILE A 18 -0.26 0.36 2.75
CA ILE A 18 1.19 0.41 2.97
C ILE A 18 1.54 0.02 4.42
N PHE A 19 0.89 0.63 5.41
CA PHE A 19 1.14 0.33 6.83
C PHE A 19 0.84 -1.13 7.18
N LEU A 20 -0.25 -1.68 6.64
CA LEU A 20 -0.63 -3.06 6.85
C LEU A 20 0.42 -4.02 6.28
N PHE A 21 0.85 -3.82 5.03
CA PHE A 21 1.88 -4.66 4.43
C PHE A 21 3.24 -4.50 5.08
N THR A 22 3.65 -3.28 5.45
CA THR A 22 4.89 -3.07 6.20
C THR A 22 4.90 -3.85 7.51
N SER A 23 3.76 -3.87 8.21
CA SER A 23 3.62 -4.58 9.48
C SER A 23 3.66 -6.10 9.27
N LEU A 24 3.04 -6.60 8.21
CA LEU A 24 3.12 -8.01 7.82
C LEU A 24 4.53 -8.39 7.39
N ASP A 25 5.19 -7.59 6.57
CA ASP A 25 6.57 -7.79 6.14
C ASP A 25 7.49 -7.89 7.34
N PHE A 26 7.34 -7.00 8.33
CA PHE A 26 8.11 -7.04 9.57
C PHE A 26 7.82 -8.31 10.39
N TYR A 27 6.56 -8.70 10.52
CA TYR A 27 6.17 -9.94 11.21
C TYR A 27 6.78 -11.18 10.53
N PHE A 28 6.68 -11.29 9.20
CA PHE A 28 7.24 -12.41 8.45
C PHE A 28 8.77 -12.41 8.42
N PHE A 29 9.41 -11.24 8.53
CA PHE A 29 10.85 -11.13 8.69
C PHE A 29 11.32 -11.67 10.04
N LEU A 30 10.61 -11.37 11.13
CA LEU A 30 10.98 -11.81 12.49
C LEU A 30 10.65 -13.28 12.75
N ASP A 31 9.41 -13.69 12.49
CA ASP A 31 8.86 -14.96 13.00
C ASP A 31 8.25 -15.86 11.91
N GLY A 32 8.29 -15.44 10.64
CA GLY A 32 7.60 -16.14 9.55
C GLY A 32 8.50 -16.79 8.50
N PRO A 33 7.93 -17.59 7.57
CA PRO A 33 8.66 -18.17 6.45
C PRO A 33 9.00 -17.11 5.40
N ALA A 34 10.01 -16.27 5.68
CA ALA A 34 10.42 -15.12 4.86
C ALA A 34 10.53 -15.43 3.36
N ARG A 35 11.08 -16.58 2.96
CA ARG A 35 11.26 -16.96 1.54
C ARG A 35 9.96 -17.07 0.74
N LEU A 36 8.84 -17.40 1.39
CA LEU A 36 7.54 -17.52 0.73
C LEU A 36 6.78 -16.19 0.69
N TRP A 37 7.07 -15.30 1.64
CA TRP A 37 6.39 -14.02 1.77
C TRP A 37 6.99 -12.95 0.85
N PHE A 38 8.32 -12.83 0.78
CA PHE A 38 9.01 -11.79 0.00
C PHE A 38 9.08 -12.11 -1.50
N THR A 39 7.93 -12.20 -2.16
CA THR A 39 7.82 -12.31 -3.62
C THR A 39 7.46 -10.96 -4.24
N PRO A 40 7.83 -10.69 -5.50
CA PRO A 40 7.45 -9.44 -6.18
C PRO A 40 5.94 -9.19 -6.17
N ILE A 41 5.13 -10.25 -6.19
CA ILE A 41 3.66 -10.16 -6.13
C ILE A 41 3.21 -9.61 -4.77
N ASN A 42 3.71 -10.16 -3.67
CA ASN A 42 3.31 -9.74 -2.34
C ASN A 42 3.81 -8.34 -2.00
N ILE A 43 4.96 -7.95 -2.53
CA ILE A 43 5.57 -6.67 -2.21
C ILE A 43 4.99 -5.54 -3.09
N PHE A 44 4.70 -5.78 -4.37
CA PHE A 44 4.23 -4.72 -5.28
C PHE A 44 2.75 -4.78 -5.61
N VAL A 45 2.20 -5.98 -5.81
CA VAL A 45 0.86 -6.15 -6.36
C VAL A 45 -0.19 -6.17 -5.25
N MET A 46 0.09 -6.89 -4.16
CA MET A 46 -0.86 -7.04 -3.07
C MET A 46 -1.20 -5.73 -2.34
N PRO A 47 -0.25 -4.82 -2.05
CA PRO A 47 -0.59 -3.53 -1.45
C PRO A 47 -1.54 -2.72 -2.33
N ILE A 48 -1.41 -2.79 -3.66
CA ILE A 48 -2.31 -2.11 -4.59
C ILE A 48 -3.70 -2.73 -4.54
N ILE A 49 -3.80 -4.06 -4.61
CA ILE A 49 -5.09 -4.77 -4.56
C ILE A 49 -5.82 -4.43 -3.27
N VAL A 50 -5.15 -4.51 -2.12
CA VAL A 50 -5.73 -4.22 -0.82
C VAL A 50 -6.12 -2.75 -0.71
N ALA A 51 -5.31 -1.82 -1.21
CA ALA A 51 -5.64 -0.39 -1.24
C ALA A 51 -6.91 -0.10 -2.07
N LEU A 52 -7.10 -0.81 -3.18
CA LEU A 52 -8.31 -0.70 -4.02
C LEU A 52 -9.53 -1.29 -3.32
N VAL A 53 -9.38 -2.43 -2.62
CA VAL A 53 -10.46 -3.02 -1.82
C VAL A 53 -10.89 -2.05 -0.72
N ILE A 54 -9.94 -1.48 0.02
CA ILE A 54 -10.21 -0.50 1.08
C ILE A 54 -10.96 0.71 0.51
N VAL A 55 -10.49 1.30 -0.60
CA VAL A 55 -11.21 2.44 -1.21
C VAL A 55 -12.64 2.06 -1.56
N ASN A 56 -12.86 0.93 -2.22
CA ASN A 56 -14.20 0.59 -2.72
C ASN A 56 -15.18 0.35 -1.57
N ILE A 57 -14.72 -0.19 -0.44
CA ILE A 57 -15.53 -0.34 0.77
C ILE A 57 -15.87 1.04 1.36
N VAL A 58 -14.87 1.91 1.54
CA VAL A 58 -15.05 3.17 2.27
C VAL A 58 -15.76 4.23 1.41
N SER A 59 -15.55 4.22 0.09
CA SER A 59 -16.11 5.19 -0.87
C SER A 59 -17.57 4.89 -1.29
N HIS A 60 -18.31 4.04 -0.57
CA HIS A 60 -19.66 3.61 -0.95
C HIS A 60 -20.62 4.75 -1.35
N LYS A 61 -20.55 5.91 -0.67
CA LYS A 61 -21.39 7.10 -0.94
C LYS A 61 -20.94 7.96 -2.12
N PHE A 62 -19.80 7.68 -2.74
CA PHE A 62 -19.27 8.46 -3.85
C PHE A 62 -19.95 8.09 -5.17
N SER A 63 -20.06 9.07 -6.06
CA SER A 63 -20.48 8.83 -7.44
C SER A 63 -19.44 7.97 -8.18
N PHE A 64 -19.84 7.34 -9.28
CA PHE A 64 -18.97 6.44 -10.05
C PHE A 64 -17.65 7.10 -10.48
N SER A 65 -17.72 8.33 -11.00
CA SER A 65 -16.53 9.08 -11.41
C SER A 65 -15.60 9.37 -10.22
N GLU A 66 -16.15 9.76 -9.07
CA GLU A 66 -15.38 10.01 -7.84
C GLU A 66 -14.70 8.74 -7.32
N LYS A 67 -15.35 7.58 -7.43
CA LYS A 67 -14.76 6.28 -7.08
C LYS A 67 -13.57 5.94 -7.97
N ILE A 68 -13.66 6.19 -9.27
CA ILE A 68 -12.52 5.99 -10.19
C ILE A 68 -11.33 6.84 -9.76
N TYR A 69 -11.55 8.12 -9.48
CA TYR A 69 -10.48 9.01 -9.01
C TYR A 69 -9.86 8.53 -7.69
N SER A 70 -10.69 8.15 -6.72
CA SER A 70 -10.19 7.65 -5.42
C SER A 70 -9.40 6.36 -5.58
N ASN A 71 -9.87 5.44 -6.44
CA ASN A 71 -9.18 4.19 -6.76
C ASN A 71 -7.82 4.43 -7.40
N LEU A 72 -7.74 5.34 -8.39
CA LEU A 72 -6.48 5.71 -9.03
C LEU A 72 -5.49 6.30 -8.03
N ILE A 73 -5.94 7.27 -7.21
CA ILE A 73 -5.09 7.89 -6.20
C ILE A 73 -4.59 6.85 -5.19
N SER A 74 -5.46 5.95 -4.73
CA SER A 74 -5.11 4.89 -3.79
C SER A 74 -4.11 3.89 -4.35
N GLY A 75 -4.32 3.43 -5.58
CA GLY A 75 -3.40 2.52 -6.26
C GLY A 75 -2.02 3.16 -6.47
N ILE A 76 -1.98 4.41 -6.93
CA ILE A 76 -0.73 5.16 -7.10
C ILE A 76 -0.02 5.35 -5.76
N THR A 77 -0.77 5.73 -4.72
CA THR A 77 -0.21 5.95 -3.38
C THR A 77 0.39 4.65 -2.84
N ALA A 78 -0.35 3.54 -2.91
CA ALA A 78 0.12 2.23 -2.47
C ALA A 78 1.36 1.77 -3.24
N TYR A 79 1.40 1.96 -4.56
CA TYR A 79 2.55 1.62 -5.39
C TYR A 79 3.80 2.43 -5.00
N ILE A 80 3.66 3.77 -4.93
CA ILE A 80 4.77 4.65 -4.55
C ILE A 80 5.27 4.33 -3.14
N GLY A 81 4.37 4.12 -2.18
CA GLY A 81 4.78 3.78 -0.82
C GLY A 81 5.47 2.42 -0.72
N SER A 82 5.03 1.43 -1.48
CA SER A 82 5.70 0.11 -1.54
C SER A 82 7.11 0.22 -2.13
N LEU A 83 7.29 1.03 -3.18
CA LEU A 83 8.62 1.32 -3.74
C LEU A 83 9.54 1.98 -2.71
N ILE A 84 9.06 3.01 -2.02
CA ILE A 84 9.84 3.73 -1.00
C ILE A 84 10.26 2.77 0.11
N LEU A 85 9.36 1.91 0.59
CA LEU A 85 9.66 0.95 1.65
C LEU A 85 10.74 -0.05 1.26
N ILE A 86 10.65 -0.63 0.06
CA ILE A 86 11.70 -1.53 -0.45
C ILE A 86 13.03 -0.81 -0.50
N SER A 87 13.06 0.40 -1.07
CA SER A 87 14.31 1.18 -1.15
C SER A 87 14.90 1.47 0.24
N ILE A 88 14.06 1.71 1.25
CA ILE A 88 14.50 1.89 2.64
C ILE A 88 15.05 0.58 3.22
N ILE A 89 14.34 -0.53 3.04
CA ILE A 89 14.75 -1.85 3.54
C ILE A 89 16.06 -2.27 2.90
N GLU A 90 16.20 -2.15 1.58
CA GLU A 90 17.42 -2.50 0.84
C GLU A 90 18.61 -1.65 1.31
N ASN A 91 18.43 -0.32 1.47
CA ASN A 91 19.49 0.55 1.99
C ASN A 91 19.88 0.17 3.43
N LEU A 92 18.92 -0.14 4.31
CA LEU A 92 19.20 -0.58 5.68
C LEU A 92 19.95 -1.91 5.72
N VAL A 93 19.54 -2.88 4.90
CA VAL A 93 20.20 -4.19 4.80
C VAL A 93 21.62 -4.06 4.28
N LEU A 94 21.86 -3.21 3.27
CA LEU A 94 23.19 -2.91 2.76
C LEU A 94 24.07 -2.18 3.78
N TYR A 95 23.49 -1.34 4.64
CA TYR A 95 24.22 -0.63 5.69
C TYR A 95 24.57 -1.54 6.88
N LEU A 96 23.77 -2.56 7.15
CA LEU A 96 23.93 -3.49 8.27
C LEU A 96 24.78 -4.73 7.94
N ARG A 97 25.07 -5.00 6.66
CA ARG A 97 26.04 -6.02 6.25
C ARG A 97 27.42 -5.36 6.04
N PRO A 98 28.44 -5.70 6.85
CA PRO A 98 29.82 -5.25 6.62
C PRO A 98 30.41 -5.85 5.34
#